data_AF-A0A1E3K248-F1
#
_entry.id   AF-A0A1E3K248-F1
#
_cell.length_a   1.000
_cell.length_b   1.000
_cell.length_c   1.000
_cell.angle_alpha   90.00
_cell.angle_beta   90.00
_cell.angle_gamma   90.00
#
_symmetry.space_group_name_H-M   'P 1'
#
loop_
_entity.id
_entity.type
_entity.pdbx_description
1 polymer ?
#
loop_
_entity_poly.entity_id
_entity_poly.type
_entity_poly.pdbx_seq_one_letter_code
_entity_poly.pdbx_strand_id
1 'polypeptide(L)'
;MLFTNKSSDKPKPSRCAPDRDSTSTLESLRVELHTDTAKYVEDSEALANAIALNDVFANPLVVAAAFSACMGGLLFGFDQGILSIVLTMPQFLSQFPDVDKDASFSAAFNKGIMTALLELGALIGAFQAGFFIIGSIIQTTSFSFAQLVVGRFIGGLGVGLLSAVAPVYISEGESLTQLISRAVGRHVHF
;
A
#
# COMPACT_ATOMS: atom_id res chain seq x y z
N MET A 1 19.87 64.77 39.95
CA MET A 1 19.23 65.00 38.63
C MET A 1 19.81 63.98 37.66
N LEU A 2 19.10 63.20 36.88
CA LEU A 2 17.68 62.85 36.80
C LEU A 2 17.62 61.75 35.73
N PHE A 3 16.86 60.69 35.98
CA PHE A 3 16.54 59.61 35.05
C PHE A 3 15.78 60.11 33.81
N THR A 4 16.16 59.68 32.60
CA THR A 4 15.28 59.34 31.44
C THR A 4 16.10 58.35 30.57
N ASN A 5 15.75 57.09 30.32
CA ASN A 5 14.60 56.43 29.68
C ASN A 5 14.32 56.90 28.24
N LYS A 6 14.79 56.13 27.24
CA LYS A 6 13.98 55.80 26.06
C LYS A 6 14.46 54.57 25.26
N SER A 7 13.55 53.60 25.18
CA SER A 7 13.25 52.67 24.08
C SER A 7 14.23 51.56 23.70
N SER A 8 13.99 50.41 24.32
CA SER A 8 14.18 49.08 23.75
C SER A 8 13.42 48.96 22.41
N ASP A 9 14.13 48.91 21.29
CA ASP A 9 13.57 48.45 20.02
C ASP A 9 14.10 47.04 19.76
N LYS A 10 13.25 46.01 19.93
CA LYS A 10 13.62 44.63 19.60
C LYS A 10 13.37 44.44 18.11
N PRO A 11 14.38 44.17 17.27
CA PRO A 11 14.13 43.73 15.91
C PRO A 11 13.44 42.36 15.96
N LYS A 12 12.26 42.31 15.34
CA LYS A 12 11.43 41.13 15.08
C LYS A 12 12.32 40.02 14.49
N PRO A 13 12.34 38.77 15.02
CA PRO A 13 13.14 37.71 14.42
C PRO A 13 12.61 37.44 13.01
N SER A 14 13.44 37.76 12.01
CA SER A 14 13.19 37.42 10.62
C SER A 14 13.24 35.90 10.49
N ARG A 15 12.19 35.35 9.91
CA ARG A 15 11.93 33.94 9.66
C ARG A 15 12.79 33.47 8.46
N CYS A 16 14.11 33.53 8.61
CA CYS A 16 15.05 33.07 7.58
C CYS A 16 15.69 31.76 8.04
N ALA A 17 15.78 30.79 7.13
CA ALA A 17 16.42 29.51 7.38
C ALA A 17 17.89 29.70 7.81
N PRO A 18 18.41 28.87 8.74
CA PRO A 18 19.80 28.97 9.19
C PRO A 18 20.78 28.64 8.05
N ASP A 19 21.91 29.34 8.08
CA ASP A 19 22.95 29.40 7.07
C ASP A 19 23.68 28.06 6.87
N ARG A 20 23.97 27.72 5.61
CA ARG A 20 24.38 26.37 5.12
C ARG A 20 25.79 25.97 5.56
N ASP A 21 26.58 26.94 6.01
CA ASP A 21 27.98 26.75 6.40
C ASP A 21 28.17 26.15 7.80
N SER A 22 27.07 25.89 8.52
CA SER A 22 27.09 25.26 9.85
C SER A 22 26.89 23.73 9.84
N THR A 23 26.78 23.10 8.67
CA THR A 23 26.57 21.65 8.54
C THR A 23 27.87 20.85 8.46
N SER A 24 28.75 21.05 9.43
CA SER A 24 29.94 20.22 9.64
C SER A 24 29.56 18.89 10.30
N THR A 25 28.93 17.94 9.58
CA THR A 25 28.78 16.54 10.10
C THR A 25 28.26 15.45 9.13
N LEU A 26 28.25 15.63 7.80
CA LEU A 26 27.98 14.51 6.88
C LEU A 26 29.23 13.65 6.57
N GLU A 27 30.43 14.24 6.59
CA GLU A 27 31.70 13.49 6.46
C GLU A 27 32.05 12.69 7.72
N SER A 28 31.71 13.19 8.91
CA SER A 28 32.07 12.55 10.18
C SER A 28 31.26 11.28 10.48
N LEU A 29 30.22 10.99 9.71
CA LEU A 29 29.33 9.84 9.92
C LEU A 29 29.63 8.64 9.02
N ARG A 30 30.68 8.70 8.17
CA ARG A 30 31.08 7.63 7.23
C ARG A 30 29.90 7.07 6.40
N VAL A 31 28.86 7.89 6.19
CA VAL A 31 27.79 7.63 5.24
C VAL A 31 28.25 8.28 3.95
N GLU A 32 28.85 7.47 3.08
CA GLU A 32 29.26 7.91 1.74
C GLU A 32 27.98 8.12 0.92
N LEU A 33 27.44 9.34 0.97
CA LEU A 33 26.28 9.72 0.18
C LEU A 33 26.76 9.90 -1.27
N HIS A 34 26.25 9.10 -2.20
CA HIS A 34 26.58 9.21 -3.62
C HIS A 34 26.38 10.67 -4.07
N THR A 35 27.43 11.30 -4.59
CA THR A 35 27.57 12.75 -4.81
C THR A 35 26.42 13.35 -5.62
N ASP A 36 25.71 12.54 -6.39
CA ASP A 36 24.57 12.95 -7.21
C ASP A 36 23.27 13.12 -6.40
N THR A 37 23.14 12.50 -5.22
CA THR A 37 21.91 12.54 -4.41
C THR A 37 21.59 13.94 -3.89
N ALA A 38 22.61 14.72 -3.51
CA ALA A 38 22.44 16.09 -3.01
C ALA A 38 21.91 17.04 -4.09
N LYS A 39 22.30 16.81 -5.35
CA LYS A 39 21.88 17.62 -6.50
C LYS A 39 20.39 17.44 -6.83
N TYR A 40 19.86 16.23 -6.65
CA TYR A 40 18.45 15.91 -6.97
C TYR A 40 17.45 16.36 -5.90
N VAL A 41 17.88 16.56 -4.66
CA VAL A 41 17.02 17.10 -3.58
C VAL A 41 16.85 18.62 -3.70
N GLU A 42 17.86 19.29 -4.25
CA GLU A 42 17.90 20.75 -4.31
C GLU A 42 17.25 21.32 -5.57
N ASP A 43 17.19 20.55 -6.64
CA ASP A 43 16.75 21.00 -7.95
C ASP A 43 15.62 20.12 -8.49
N SER A 44 14.38 20.58 -8.27
CA SER A 44 13.15 19.85 -8.64
C SER A 44 13.03 19.64 -10.15
N GLU A 45 13.59 20.54 -10.96
CA GLU A 45 13.64 20.40 -12.41
C GLU A 45 14.68 19.37 -12.84
N ALA A 46 15.82 19.28 -12.16
CA ALA A 46 16.83 18.25 -12.44
C ALA A 46 16.35 16.85 -12.06
N LEU A 47 15.56 16.71 -10.99
CA LEU A 47 14.89 15.46 -10.63
C LEU A 47 13.86 15.07 -11.70
N ALA A 48 13.01 16.01 -12.13
CA ALA A 48 12.02 15.77 -13.18
C ALA A 48 12.67 15.35 -14.52
N ASN A 49 13.82 15.93 -14.86
CA ASN A 49 14.57 15.61 -16.08
C ASN A 49 15.43 14.34 -15.96
N ALA A 50 15.81 13.95 -14.74
CA ALA A 50 16.51 12.71 -14.45
C ALA A 50 15.58 11.48 -14.42
N ILE A 51 14.29 11.65 -14.10
CA ILE A 51 13.25 10.63 -14.30
C ILE A 51 12.87 10.54 -15.79
N ALA A 52 13.86 10.58 -16.68
CA ALA A 52 13.65 10.31 -18.09
C ALA A 52 13.11 8.88 -18.24
N LEU A 53 12.13 8.66 -19.12
CA LEU A 53 11.54 7.33 -19.31
C LEU A 53 12.60 6.27 -19.63
N ASN A 54 13.69 6.65 -20.30
CA ASN A 54 14.80 5.75 -20.60
C ASN A 54 15.49 5.23 -19.34
N ASP A 55 15.53 6.01 -18.25
CA ASP A 55 16.15 5.60 -16.98
C ASP A 55 15.22 4.70 -16.16
N VAL A 56 13.91 4.92 -16.26
CA VAL A 56 12.88 4.02 -15.71
C VAL A 56 12.92 2.66 -16.39
N PHE A 57 13.07 2.63 -17.72
CA PHE A 57 13.20 1.39 -18.49
C PHE A 57 14.59 0.75 -18.41
N ALA A 58 15.63 1.50 -18.01
CA ALA A 58 16.97 0.97 -17.81
C ALA A 58 17.04 0.03 -16.59
N ASN A 59 16.18 0.22 -15.59
CA ASN A 59 16.18 -0.59 -14.37
C ASN A 59 15.07 -1.66 -14.39
N PRO A 60 15.40 -2.95 -14.58
CA PRO A 60 14.40 -4.02 -14.66
C PRO A 60 13.62 -4.21 -13.36
N LEU A 61 14.19 -3.85 -12.19
CA LEU A 61 13.47 -3.92 -10.91
C LEU A 61 12.33 -2.90 -10.83
N VAL A 62 12.55 -1.69 -11.34
CA VAL A 62 11.52 -0.63 -11.35
C VAL A 62 10.39 -1.01 -12.31
N VAL A 63 10.74 -1.53 -13.48
CA VAL A 63 9.75 -2.03 -14.47
C VAL A 63 8.96 -3.21 -13.89
N ALA A 64 9.63 -4.18 -13.25
CA ALA A 64 8.95 -5.32 -12.62
C ALA A 64 8.02 -4.89 -11.48
N ALA A 65 8.45 -3.94 -10.64
CA ALA A 65 7.63 -3.38 -9.57
C ALA A 65 6.40 -2.65 -10.12
N ALA A 66 6.59 -1.79 -11.12
CA ALA A 66 5.50 -1.07 -11.79
C ALA A 66 4.50 -2.02 -12.46
N PHE A 67 5.00 -3.06 -13.15
CA PHE A 67 4.15 -4.09 -13.75
C PHE A 67 3.34 -4.84 -12.68
N SER A 68 3.97 -5.25 -11.58
CA SER A 68 3.28 -5.93 -10.48
C SER A 68 2.20 -5.06 -9.83
N ALA A 69 2.45 -3.75 -9.67
CA ALA A 69 1.50 -2.79 -9.16
C ALA A 69 0.30 -2.61 -10.12
N CYS A 70 0.56 -2.47 -11.42
CA CYS A 70 -0.48 -2.40 -12.45
C CYS A 70 -1.31 -3.69 -12.51
N MET A 71 -0.69 -4.86 -12.35
CA MET A 71 -1.39 -6.15 -12.33
C MET A 71 -2.37 -6.26 -11.15
N GLY A 72 -2.02 -5.72 -9.98
CA GLY A 72 -2.94 -5.65 -8.84
C GLY A 72 -4.17 -4.78 -9.11
N GLY A 73 -3.96 -3.59 -9.70
CA GLY A 73 -5.08 -2.70 -10.10
C GLY A 73 -5.97 -3.30 -11.19
N LEU A 74 -5.37 -3.99 -12.17
CA LEU A 74 -6.10 -4.69 -13.23
C LEU A 74 -6.93 -5.85 -12.67
N LEU A 75 -6.37 -6.64 -11.75
CA LEU A 75 -7.08 -7.76 -11.13
C LEU A 75 -8.27 -7.28 -10.29
N PHE A 76 -8.11 -6.18 -9.55
CA PHE A 76 -9.22 -5.55 -8.83
C PHE A 76 -10.33 -5.08 -9.78
N GLY A 77 -9.97 -4.43 -10.88
CA GLY A 77 -10.92 -4.01 -11.91
C GLY A 77 -11.61 -5.19 -12.63
N PHE A 78 -10.89 -6.29 -12.82
CA PHE A 78 -11.43 -7.51 -13.41
C PHE A 78 -12.51 -8.13 -12.53
N ASP A 79 -12.27 -8.25 -11.23
CA ASP A 79 -13.22 -8.82 -10.27
C ASP A 79 -14.52 -8.00 -10.21
N GLN A 80 -14.38 -6.66 -10.17
CA GLN A 80 -15.51 -5.73 -10.26
C GLN A 80 -16.31 -5.89 -11.56
N GLY A 81 -15.62 -6.09 -12.69
CA GLY A 81 -16.24 -6.30 -14.00
C GLY A 81 -17.03 -7.61 -14.09
N ILE A 82 -16.48 -8.72 -13.57
CA ILE A 82 -17.15 -10.02 -13.57
C ILE A 82 -18.39 -10.02 -12.69
N LEU A 83 -18.32 -9.40 -11.51
CA LEU A 83 -19.48 -9.30 -10.61
C LEU A 83 -20.65 -8.60 -11.25
N SER A 84 -20.41 -7.50 -11.98
CA SER A 84 -21.48 -6.78 -12.70
C SER A 84 -22.24 -7.67 -13.68
N ILE A 85 -21.53 -8.58 -14.37
CA ILE A 85 -22.12 -9.51 -15.34
C ILE A 85 -22.89 -10.63 -14.64
N VAL A 86 -22.26 -11.30 -13.65
CA VAL A 86 -22.86 -12.43 -12.92
C VAL A 86 -24.18 -12.05 -12.27
N LEU A 87 -24.22 -10.84 -11.70
CA LEU A 87 -25.38 -10.27 -11.06
C LEU A 87 -26.58 -10.00 -12.00
N THR A 88 -26.40 -10.13 -13.31
CA THR A 88 -27.47 -9.99 -14.31
C THR A 88 -27.79 -11.31 -15.03
N MET A 89 -27.10 -12.39 -14.69
CA MET A 89 -27.22 -13.67 -15.36
C MET A 89 -28.51 -14.40 -14.93
N PRO A 90 -29.38 -14.84 -15.86
CA PRO A 90 -30.64 -15.49 -15.50
C PRO A 90 -30.43 -16.83 -14.78
N GLN A 91 -29.34 -17.54 -15.07
CA GLN A 91 -28.96 -18.76 -14.35
C GLN A 91 -28.64 -18.47 -12.88
N PHE A 92 -27.94 -17.38 -12.58
CA PHE A 92 -27.62 -16.97 -11.21
C PHE A 92 -28.89 -16.58 -10.45
N LEU A 93 -29.78 -15.83 -11.09
CA LEU A 93 -31.07 -15.43 -10.51
C LEU A 93 -32.00 -16.64 -10.27
N SER A 94 -31.93 -17.68 -11.10
CA SER A 94 -32.71 -18.91 -10.90
C SER A 94 -32.26 -19.74 -9.70
N GLN A 95 -30.97 -19.68 -9.34
CA GLN A 95 -30.40 -20.40 -8.20
C GLN A 95 -30.57 -19.60 -6.89
N PHE A 96 -30.50 -18.28 -6.98
CA PHE A 96 -30.66 -17.36 -5.84
C PHE A 96 -31.82 -16.38 -6.10
N PRO A 97 -33.09 -16.83 -5.94
CA PRO A 97 -34.26 -15.99 -6.24
C PRO A 97 -34.38 -14.78 -5.30
N ASP A 98 -33.76 -14.82 -4.12
CA ASP A 98 -33.70 -13.71 -3.15
C ASP A 98 -32.90 -12.48 -3.65
N VAL A 99 -32.29 -12.58 -4.84
CA VAL A 99 -31.41 -11.58 -5.47
C VAL A 99 -31.99 -11.08 -6.80
N ASP A 100 -33.17 -11.57 -7.20
CA ASP A 100 -33.85 -11.18 -8.42
C ASP A 100 -34.47 -9.77 -8.31
N LYS A 101 -33.90 -8.83 -9.06
CA LYS A 101 -34.32 -7.43 -9.10
C LYS A 101 -35.76 -7.23 -9.56
N ASP A 102 -36.32 -8.18 -10.30
CA ASP A 102 -37.67 -8.08 -10.85
C ASP A 102 -38.73 -8.65 -9.88
N ALA A 103 -38.31 -9.34 -8.82
CA ALA A 103 -39.19 -9.95 -7.83
C ALA A 103 -39.61 -8.98 -6.70
N SER A 104 -38.69 -8.11 -6.21
CA SER A 104 -38.97 -7.14 -5.12
C SER A 104 -37.80 -6.17 -4.87
N PHE A 105 -38.10 -4.99 -4.31
CA PHE A 105 -37.07 -4.04 -3.84
C PHE A 105 -36.08 -4.66 -2.84
N SER A 106 -36.57 -5.56 -1.97
CA SER A 106 -35.73 -6.29 -0.99
C SER A 106 -34.63 -7.15 -1.66
N ALA A 107 -34.92 -7.72 -2.83
CA ALA A 107 -33.96 -8.54 -3.57
C ALA A 107 -32.87 -7.69 -4.24
N ALA A 108 -33.22 -6.52 -4.76
CA ALA A 108 -32.25 -5.53 -5.24
C ALA A 108 -31.34 -5.01 -4.10
N PHE A 109 -31.88 -4.89 -2.87
CA PHE A 109 -31.08 -4.52 -1.71
C PHE A 109 -30.11 -5.63 -1.27
N ASN A 110 -30.56 -6.89 -1.24
CA ASN A 110 -29.70 -8.06 -0.95
C ASN A 110 -28.54 -8.18 -1.95
N LYS A 111 -28.82 -7.88 -3.22
CA LYS A 111 -27.81 -7.78 -4.28
C LYS A 111 -26.73 -6.73 -3.97
N GLY A 112 -27.15 -5.56 -3.49
CA GLY A 112 -26.24 -4.49 -3.06
C GLY A 112 -25.39 -4.90 -1.84
N ILE A 113 -25.96 -5.62 -0.88
CA ILE A 113 -25.22 -6.14 0.28
C ILE A 113 -24.10 -7.10 -0.15
N MET A 114 -24.34 -7.97 -1.14
CA MET A 114 -23.33 -8.87 -1.69
C MET A 114 -22.11 -8.11 -2.22
N THR A 115 -22.33 -7.08 -3.04
CA THR A 115 -21.24 -6.24 -3.57
C THR A 115 -20.55 -5.44 -2.47
N ALA A 116 -21.32 -4.85 -1.55
CA ALA A 116 -20.78 -4.03 -0.47
C ALA A 116 -19.88 -4.81 0.50
N LEU A 117 -20.18 -6.09 0.77
CA LEU A 117 -19.34 -6.94 1.63
C LEU A 117 -17.99 -7.25 1.01
N LEU A 118 -17.92 -7.40 -0.31
CA LEU A 118 -16.65 -7.54 -1.02
C LEU A 118 -15.82 -6.26 -0.88
N GLU A 119 -16.41 -5.11 -1.17
CA GLU A 119 -15.72 -3.81 -1.07
C GLU A 119 -15.27 -3.51 0.37
N LEU A 120 -16.06 -3.94 1.36
CA LEU A 120 -15.66 -3.86 2.77
C LEU A 120 -14.42 -4.71 3.07
N GLY A 121 -14.34 -5.92 2.50
CA GLY A 121 -13.14 -6.75 2.57
C GLY A 121 -11.93 -6.08 1.92
N ALA A 122 -12.11 -5.47 0.75
CA ALA A 122 -11.07 -4.72 0.06
C ALA A 122 -10.60 -3.49 0.86
N LEU A 123 -11.52 -2.80 1.54
CA LEU A 123 -11.21 -1.67 2.42
C LEU A 123 -10.33 -2.11 3.60
N ILE A 124 -10.65 -3.22 4.24
CA ILE A 124 -9.83 -3.78 5.33
C ILE A 124 -8.45 -4.16 4.81
N GLY A 125 -8.36 -4.76 3.62
CA GLY A 125 -7.09 -5.04 2.95
C GLY A 125 -6.26 -3.78 2.66
N ALA A 126 -6.90 -2.67 2.27
CA ALA A 126 -6.24 -1.39 2.04
C ALA A 126 -5.68 -0.79 3.33
N PHE A 127 -6.40 -0.89 4.46
CA PHE A 127 -5.88 -0.49 5.77
C PHE A 127 -4.63 -1.28 6.16
N GLN A 128 -4.62 -2.58 5.89
CA GLN A 128 -3.47 -3.44 6.13
C GLN A 128 -2.24 -3.01 5.33
N ALA A 129 -2.42 -2.71 4.04
CA ALA A 129 -1.36 -2.16 3.19
C ALA A 129 -0.88 -0.79 3.71
N GLY A 130 -1.79 0.04 4.23
CA GLY A 130 -1.46 1.34 4.84
C GLY A 130 -0.44 1.25 5.97
N PHE A 131 -0.59 0.30 6.90
CA PHE A 131 0.38 0.09 7.99
C PHE A 131 1.77 -0.28 7.46
N PHE A 132 1.84 -1.09 6.39
CA PHE A 132 3.10 -1.45 5.76
C PHE A 132 3.80 -0.23 5.10
N ILE A 133 3.04 0.63 4.42
CA ILE A 133 3.55 1.86 3.82
C ILE A 133 4.06 2.83 4.89
N ILE A 134 3.31 3.02 5.97
CA ILE A 134 3.71 3.89 7.09
C ILE A 134 5.02 3.38 7.73
N GLY A 135 5.10 2.07 8.00
CA GLY A 135 6.33 1.45 8.51
C GLY A 135 7.51 1.61 7.56
N SER A 136 7.30 1.55 6.25
CA SER A 136 8.33 1.75 5.23
C SER A 136 8.82 3.20 5.19
N ILE A 137 7.93 4.19 5.25
CA ILE A 137 8.29 5.61 5.29
C ILE A 137 9.13 5.94 6.52
N ILE A 138 8.74 5.44 7.71
CA ILE A 138 9.48 5.66 8.95
C ILE A 138 10.89 5.06 8.88
N GLN A 139 11.03 3.87 8.26
CA GLN A 139 12.33 3.26 8.04
C GLN A 139 13.20 4.06 7.07
N THR A 140 12.63 4.55 5.96
CA THR A 140 13.36 5.34 4.95
C THR A 140 13.81 6.70 5.49
N THR A 141 13.06 7.30 6.42
CA THR A 141 13.35 8.62 7.01
C THR A 141 14.08 8.55 8.36
N SER A 142 14.58 7.36 8.74
CA SER A 142 15.17 7.13 10.06
C SER A 142 16.61 7.63 10.17
N PHE A 143 16.85 8.55 11.12
CA PHE A 143 18.20 9.03 11.48
C PHE A 143 18.72 8.47 12.82
N SER A 144 17.93 7.64 13.52
CA SER A 144 18.28 7.04 14.82
C SER A 144 17.84 5.58 14.90
N PHE A 145 18.63 4.74 15.59
CA PHE A 145 18.34 3.31 15.76
C PHE A 145 16.95 3.05 16.35
N ALA A 146 16.50 3.88 17.31
CA ALA A 146 15.19 3.74 17.93
C ALA A 146 14.04 3.94 16.92
N GLN A 147 14.18 4.88 15.98
CA GLN A 147 13.18 5.14 14.94
C GLN A 147 13.10 3.98 13.94
N LEU A 148 14.24 3.37 13.60
CA LEU A 148 14.29 2.19 12.75
C LEU A 148 13.58 0.98 13.39
N VAL A 149 13.79 0.75 14.69
CA VAL A 149 13.12 -0.35 15.43
C VAL A 149 11.60 -0.14 15.44
N VAL A 150 11.13 1.09 15.65
CA VAL A 150 9.69 1.41 15.60
C VAL A 150 9.13 1.20 14.19
N GLY A 151 9.83 1.64 13.15
CA GLY A 151 9.41 1.42 11.76
C GLY A 151 9.32 -0.07 11.40
N ARG A 152 10.27 -0.89 11.87
CA ARG A 152 10.27 -2.36 11.73
C ARG A 152 9.10 -3.00 12.45
N PHE A 153 8.77 -2.55 13.65
CA PHE A 153 7.63 -3.06 14.40
C PHE A 153 6.31 -2.80 13.67
N ILE A 154 6.09 -1.56 13.22
CA ILE A 154 4.86 -1.17 12.50
C ILE A 154 4.75 -1.87 11.15
N GLY A 155 5.84 -1.88 10.36
CA GLY A 155 5.88 -2.61 9.09
C GLY A 155 5.70 -4.13 9.27
N GLY A 156 6.25 -4.68 10.36
CA GLY A 156 6.12 -6.09 10.73
C GLY A 156 4.70 -6.50 11.10
N LEU A 157 3.92 -5.64 11.76
CA LEU A 157 2.47 -5.87 11.97
C LEU A 157 1.72 -5.94 10.64
N GLY A 158 2.13 -5.11 9.67
CA GLY A 158 1.67 -5.13 8.28
C GLY A 158 1.85 -6.51 7.61
N VAL A 159 3.08 -7.02 7.61
CA VAL A 159 3.44 -8.28 6.96
C VAL A 159 2.93 -9.50 7.74
N GLY A 160 2.90 -9.44 9.08
CA GLY A 160 2.51 -10.55 9.93
C GLY A 160 1.04 -10.97 9.74
N LEU A 161 0.13 -10.01 9.63
CA LEU A 161 -1.28 -10.30 9.35
C LEU A 161 -1.48 -10.83 7.92
N LEU A 162 -0.67 -10.39 6.95
CA LEU A 162 -0.72 -10.91 5.58
C LEU A 162 -0.19 -12.34 5.49
N SER A 163 0.90 -12.64 6.21
CA SER A 163 1.53 -13.96 6.22
C SER A 163 0.66 -15.05 6.86
N ALA A 164 -0.33 -14.68 7.68
CA ALA A 164 -1.29 -15.63 8.25
C ALA A 164 -2.26 -16.19 7.19
N VAL A 165 -2.43 -15.51 6.05
CA VAL A 165 -3.35 -15.92 4.97
C VAL A 165 -2.76 -17.05 4.12
N ALA A 166 -1.45 -17.06 3.90
CA ALA A 166 -0.77 -18.07 3.08
C ALA A 166 -0.98 -19.52 3.57
N PRO A 167 -0.77 -19.88 4.85
CA PRO A 167 -1.01 -21.24 5.31
C PRO A 167 -2.49 -21.63 5.29
N VAL A 168 -3.41 -20.68 5.47
CA VAL A 168 -4.86 -20.95 5.35
C VAL A 168 -5.21 -21.36 3.93
N TYR A 169 -4.74 -20.61 2.92
CA TYR A 169 -4.97 -20.95 1.51
C TYR A 169 -4.43 -22.34 1.13
N ILE A 170 -3.24 -22.68 1.63
CA ILE A 170 -2.64 -24.00 1.38
C ILE A 170 -3.49 -25.10 2.03
N SER A 171 -3.97 -24.90 3.26
CA SER A 171 -4.82 -25.88 3.96
C SER A 171 -6.15 -26.14 3.26
N GLU A 172 -6.75 -25.12 2.65
CA GLU A 172 -8.00 -25.25 1.88
C GLU A 172 -7.77 -26.00 0.56
N GLY A 173 -6.65 -25.74 -0.13
CA GLY A 173 -6.31 -26.46 -1.37
C GLY A 173 -6.08 -27.96 -1.14
N GLU A 174 -5.46 -28.32 -0.02
CA GLU A 174 -5.24 -29.72 0.35
C GLU A 174 -6.54 -30.44 0.73
N SER A 175 -7.46 -29.75 1.42
CA SER A 175 -8.75 -30.34 1.81
C SER A 175 -9.59 -30.74 0.59
N LEU A 176 -9.61 -29.90 -0.44
CA LEU A 176 -10.31 -30.15 -1.69
C LEU A 176 -9.67 -31.32 -2.47
N THR A 177 -8.34 -31.37 -2.49
CA THR A 177 -7.58 -32.45 -3.11
C THR A 177 -7.83 -33.79 -2.42
N GLN A 178 -7.92 -33.80 -1.09
CA GLN A 178 -8.28 -34.98 -0.29
C GLN A 178 -9.71 -35.45 -0.57
N LEU A 179 -10.67 -34.52 -0.70
CA LEU A 179 -12.06 -34.84 -1.01
C LEU A 179 -12.23 -35.45 -2.40
N ILE A 180 -11.56 -34.89 -3.42
CA ILE A 180 -11.56 -35.43 -4.78
C ILE A 180 -10.84 -36.79 -4.80
N SER A 181 -9.70 -36.92 -4.13
CA SER A 181 -8.99 -38.20 -4.00
C SER A 181 -9.85 -39.27 -3.32
N ARG A 182 -10.64 -38.91 -2.30
CA ARG A 182 -11.60 -39.82 -1.64
C ARG A 182 -12.84 -40.11 -2.49
N ALA A 183 -13.30 -39.17 -3.31
CA ALA A 183 -14.41 -39.37 -4.23
C ALA A 183 -14.02 -40.27 -5.41
N VAL A 184 -12.83 -40.07 -5.97
CA VAL A 184 -12.26 -40.88 -7.06
C VAL A 184 -11.82 -42.25 -6.55
N GLY A 185 -11.20 -42.33 -5.37
CA GLY A 185 -10.79 -43.59 -4.74
C GLY A 185 -11.97 -44.51 -4.39
N ARG A 186 -13.16 -43.96 -4.12
CA ARG A 186 -14.37 -44.75 -3.85
C ARG A 186 -14.94 -45.45 -5.10
N HIS A 187 -14.47 -45.11 -6.30
CA HIS A 187 -14.84 -45.80 -7.55
C HIS A 187 -13.86 -46.89 -7.97
N VAL A 188 -12.79 -47.16 -7.22
CA VAL A 188 -11.83 -48.25 -7.49
C VAL A 188 -11.79 -49.20 -6.30
N HIS A 189 -12.88 -49.95 -6.15
CA HIS A 189 -12.87 -51.22 -5.43
C HIS A 189 -13.33 -52.29 -6.43
N PHE A 190 -12.36 -53.00 -7.01
CA PHE A 190 -12.57 -54.30 -7.63
C PHE A 190 -12.60 -55.38 -6.55
#